data_AF-A0A8B6HFD3-F1
#
_entry.id   AF-A0A8B6HFD3-F1
#
_cell.length_a   1.000
_cell.length_b   1.000
_cell.length_c   1.000
_cell.angle_alpha   90.00
_cell.angle_beta   90.00
_cell.angle_gamma   90.00
#
_symmetry.space_group_name_H-M   'P 1'
#
loop_
_entity.id
_entity.type
_entity.pdbx_description
1 polymer ?
#
loop_
_entity_poly.entity_id
_entity_poly.type
_entity_poly.pdbx_seq_one_letter_code
_entity_poly.pdbx_strand_id
1 'polypeptide(L)'
;MMQFVNNVIVPYVNGIRLCHSKTQKVIAIFDVFEAHRGERLLDLLKANDIVSLFVPATCTDRLQSLDPSVNREDKEQLKSHFHDWYSAEVINHISEQEDGLGKLHLRTL
;
A
#
# COMPACT_ATOMS: atom_id res chain seq x y z
N MET A 1 -13.27 3.48 4.45
CA MET A 1 -12.64 4.82 4.52
C MET A 1 -13.20 5.71 5.63
N MET A 2 -14.51 5.99 5.67
CA MET A 2 -15.11 6.86 6.72
C MET A 2 -14.77 6.45 8.16
N GLN A 3 -14.91 5.15 8.49
CA GLN A 3 -14.56 4.61 9.80
C GLN A 3 -13.06 4.80 10.11
N PHE A 4 -12.19 4.63 9.12
CA PHE A 4 -10.76 4.82 9.29
C PHE A 4 -10.42 6.29 9.60
N VAL A 5 -11.07 7.24 8.94
CA VAL A 5 -10.90 8.66 9.27
C VAL A 5 -11.32 8.95 10.71
N ASN A 6 -12.51 8.48 11.11
CA ASN A 6 -13.03 8.73 12.45
C ASN A 6 -12.24 8.03 13.57
N ASN A 7 -11.78 6.81 13.33
CA ASN A 7 -11.18 5.97 14.36
C ASN A 7 -9.66 6.10 14.43
N VAL A 8 -9.01 6.56 13.35
CA VAL A 8 -7.54 6.60 13.24
C VAL A 8 -7.04 8.00 12.91
N ILE A 9 -7.46 8.56 11.77
CA ILE A 9 -6.87 9.82 11.27
C ILE A 9 -7.20 11.00 12.18
N VAL A 10 -8.48 11.22 12.51
CA VAL A 10 -8.90 12.36 13.34
C VAL A 10 -8.31 12.28 14.75
N PRO A 11 -8.36 11.14 15.47
CA PRO A 11 -7.70 11.01 16.76
C PRO A 11 -6.20 11.28 16.70
N TYR A 12 -5.51 10.74 15.69
CA TYR A 12 -4.09 10.99 15.50
C TYR A 12 -3.78 12.48 15.28
N VAL A 13 -4.49 13.14 14.36
CA VAL A 13 -4.33 14.56 14.08
C VAL A 13 -4.58 15.42 15.31
N ASN A 14 -5.63 15.11 16.08
CA ASN A 14 -5.92 15.81 17.32
C ASN A 14 -4.81 15.63 18.35
N GLY A 15 -4.22 14.44 18.45
CA GLY A 15 -3.05 14.18 19.29
C GLY A 15 -1.85 15.04 18.89
N ILE A 16 -1.51 15.10 17.60
CA ILE A 16 -0.41 15.93 17.09
C ILE A 16 -0.67 17.42 17.36
N ARG A 17 -1.91 17.90 17.18
CA ARG A 17 -2.30 19.28 17.45
C ARG A 17 -2.18 19.69 18.93
N LEU A 18 -2.09 18.75 19.87
CA LEU A 18 -1.81 19.08 21.29
C LEU A 18 -0.34 19.47 21.50
N CYS A 19 0.57 18.91 20.71
CA CYS A 19 2.01 19.15 20.81
C CYS A 19 2.50 20.29 19.89
N HIS A 20 1.66 20.69 18.92
CA HIS A 20 1.97 21.72 17.92
C HIS A 20 0.91 22.84 17.92
N SER A 21 1.09 23.86 17.08
CA SER A 21 0.10 24.93 16.97
C SER A 21 -1.21 24.40 16.38
N LYS A 22 -2.34 24.71 17.05
CA LYS A 22 -3.70 24.43 16.54
C LYS A 22 -3.98 25.07 15.18
N THR A 23 -3.21 26.10 14.80
CA THR A 23 -3.37 26.81 13.52
C THR A 23 -2.66 26.12 12.35
N GLN A 24 -1.83 25.10 12.62
CA GLN A 24 -1.12 24.41 11.56
C GLN A 24 -2.10 23.58 10.72
N LYS A 25 -2.16 23.90 9.42
CA LYS A 25 -2.95 23.13 8.46
C LYS A 25 -2.40 21.71 8.35
N VAL A 26 -3.32 20.75 8.33
CA VAL A 26 -3.00 19.34 8.12
C VAL A 26 -3.33 19.00 6.69
N ILE A 27 -2.44 18.25 6.04
CA ILE A 27 -2.62 17.79 4.67
C ILE A 27 -2.69 16.27 4.68
N ALA A 28 -3.75 15.71 4.12
CA ALA A 28 -3.87 14.29 3.84
C ALA A 28 -3.59 14.06 2.35
N ILE A 29 -2.55 13.28 2.05
CA ILE A 29 -2.13 12.96 0.69
C ILE A 29 -2.75 11.61 0.33
N PHE A 30 -3.54 11.59 -0.76
CA PHE A 30 -4.22 10.40 -1.26
C PHE A 30 -3.84 10.13 -2.71
N ASP A 31 -3.97 8.89 -3.16
CA ASP A 31 -4.07 8.59 -4.58
C ASP A 31 -5.43 9.05 -5.14
N VAL A 32 -5.57 9.03 -6.47
CA VAL A 32 -6.82 9.40 -7.17
C VAL A 32 -7.90 8.31 -7.17
N PHE A 33 -7.80 7.31 -6.29
CA PHE A 33 -8.80 6.24 -6.20
C PHE A 33 -10.20 6.79 -5.88
N GLU A 34 -11.24 6.20 -6.46
CA GLU A 34 -12.62 6.71 -6.35
C GLU A 34 -13.11 6.80 -4.90
N ALA A 35 -12.77 5.81 -4.07
CA ALA A 35 -13.18 5.81 -2.67
C ALA A 35 -12.58 6.97 -1.85
N HIS A 36 -11.48 7.57 -2.30
CA HIS A 36 -10.86 8.74 -1.66
C HIS A 36 -11.46 10.08 -2.13
N ARG A 37 -12.24 10.07 -3.22
CA ARG A 37 -12.84 11.27 -3.82
C ARG A 37 -14.33 11.45 -3.50
N GLY A 38 -14.91 10.55 -2.72
CA GLY A 38 -16.32 10.67 -2.32
C GLY A 38 -16.57 11.94 -1.51
N GLU A 39 -17.61 12.70 -1.87
CA GLU A 39 -17.95 13.98 -1.23
C GLU A 39 -18.06 13.88 0.29
N ARG A 40 -18.74 12.84 0.77
CA ARG A 40 -18.92 12.60 2.21
C ARG A 40 -17.60 12.47 2.98
N LEU A 41 -16.57 11.90 2.34
CA LEU A 41 -15.24 11.79 2.92
C LEU A 41 -14.52 13.14 2.92
N LEU A 42 -14.59 13.87 1.81
CA LEU A 42 -13.99 15.19 1.67
C LEU A 42 -14.59 16.18 2.67
N ASP A 43 -15.91 16.15 2.85
CA ASP A 43 -16.62 16.95 3.84
C ASP A 43 -16.19 16.62 5.27
N LEU A 44 -16.03 15.32 5.58
CA LEU A 44 -15.53 14.89 6.89
C LEU A 44 -14.11 15.40 7.16
N LEU A 45 -13.21 15.31 6.18
CA LEU A 45 -11.84 15.80 6.31
C LEU A 45 -11.81 17.32 6.48
N LYS A 46 -12.59 18.04 5.66
CA LYS A 46 -12.71 19.50 5.74
C LYS A 46 -13.28 19.95 7.08
N ALA A 47 -14.28 19.27 7.61
CA ALA A 47 -14.86 19.56 8.94
C ALA A 47 -13.86 19.38 10.09
N ASN A 48 -12.75 18.70 9.86
CA ASN A 48 -11.66 18.50 10.83
C ASN A 48 -10.40 19.34 10.50
N ASP A 49 -10.52 20.34 9.62
CA ASP A 49 -9.41 21.18 9.14
C ASP A 49 -8.27 20.38 8.49
N ILE A 50 -8.62 19.32 7.76
CA ILE A 50 -7.70 18.49 7.00
C ILE A 50 -7.91 18.76 5.50
N VAL A 51 -6.86 19.28 4.85
CA VAL A 51 -6.85 19.53 3.40
C VAL A 51 -6.49 18.24 2.69
N SER A 52 -7.31 17.83 1.71
CA SER A 52 -7.00 16.67 0.87
C SER A 52 -6.14 17.10 -0.32
N LEU A 53 -5.05 16.38 -0.57
CA LEU A 53 -4.18 16.54 -1.74
C LEU A 53 -4.15 15.22 -2.50
N PHE A 54 -4.47 15.26 -3.79
CA PHE A 54 -4.51 14.07 -4.64
C PHE A 54 -3.25 13.97 -5.50
N VAL A 55 -2.58 12.83 -5.39
CA VAL A 55 -1.45 12.46 -6.24
C VAL A 55 -2.00 12.02 -7.60
N PRO A 56 -1.50 12.58 -8.71
CA PRO A 56 -1.91 12.15 -10.05
C PRO A 56 -1.79 10.64 -10.23
N ALA A 57 -2.65 10.09 -11.08
CA ALA A 57 -2.58 8.68 -11.46
C ALA A 57 -1.15 8.34 -11.90
N THR A 58 -0.69 7.13 -11.56
CA THR A 58 0.65 6.61 -11.92
C THR A 58 1.85 7.36 -11.32
N CYS A 59 1.62 8.27 -10.37
CA CYS A 59 2.70 9.02 -9.71
C CYS A 59 2.87 8.69 -8.22
N THR A 60 2.20 7.66 -7.68
CA THR A 60 2.27 7.35 -6.24
C THR A 60 3.67 6.90 -5.81
N ASP A 61 4.39 6.20 -6.69
CA ASP A 61 5.79 5.81 -6.53
C ASP A 61 6.75 7.00 -6.33
N ARG A 62 6.35 8.21 -6.76
CA ARG A 62 7.16 9.41 -6.70
C ARG A 62 6.65 10.45 -5.71
N LEU A 63 5.33 10.64 -5.64
CA LEU A 63 4.70 11.77 -4.97
C LEU A 63 3.92 11.38 -3.71
N GLN A 64 3.62 10.09 -3.52
CA GLN A 64 2.99 9.62 -2.29
C GLN A 64 4.07 9.07 -1.37
N SER A 65 4.58 9.88 -0.44
CA SER A 65 5.78 9.57 0.36
C SER A 65 5.79 8.17 0.98
N LEU A 66 4.64 7.64 1.38
CA LEU A 66 4.51 6.30 1.96
C LEU A 66 4.96 5.18 1.01
N ASP A 67 4.68 5.33 -0.29
CA ASP A 67 4.96 4.30 -1.29
C ASP A 67 6.47 4.04 -1.49
N PRO A 68 7.32 5.05 -1.74
CA PRO A 68 8.76 4.84 -1.89
C PRO A 68 9.50 4.66 -0.56
N SER A 69 8.98 5.18 0.56
CA SER A 69 9.72 5.17 1.84
C SER A 69 9.47 3.94 2.70
N VAL A 70 8.23 3.44 2.78
CA VAL A 70 7.87 2.34 3.68
C VAL A 70 7.36 1.15 2.88
N ASN A 71 6.33 1.37 2.06
CA ASN A 71 5.66 0.27 1.37
C ASN A 71 6.59 -0.46 0.40
N ARG A 72 7.61 0.21 -0.15
CA ARG A 72 8.53 -0.39 -1.11
C ARG A 72 9.26 -1.58 -0.52
N GLU A 73 9.86 -1.40 0.66
CA GLU A 73 10.65 -2.45 1.32
C GLU A 73 9.76 -3.66 1.64
N ASP A 74 8.57 -3.42 2.22
CA ASP A 74 7.61 -4.47 2.52
C ASP A 74 7.13 -5.21 1.26
N LYS A 75 6.85 -4.47 0.17
CA LYS A 75 6.45 -5.05 -1.13
C LYS A 75 7.57 -5.89 -1.73
N GLU A 76 8.83 -5.45 -1.62
CA GLU A 76 9.99 -6.19 -2.13
C GLU A 76 10.23 -7.48 -1.33
N GLN A 77 10.12 -7.43 -0.01
CA GLN A 77 10.21 -8.61 0.86
C GLN A 77 9.10 -9.63 0.55
N LEU A 78 7.85 -9.17 0.47
CA LEU A 78 6.72 -10.05 0.15
C LEU A 78 6.89 -10.72 -1.22
N LYS A 79 7.38 -9.99 -2.22
CA LYS A 79 7.69 -10.55 -3.54
C LYS A 79 8.80 -11.60 -3.48
N SER A 80 9.85 -11.34 -2.72
CA SER A 80 10.94 -12.32 -2.53
C SER A 80 10.42 -13.61 -1.93
N HIS A 81 9.68 -13.53 -0.83
CA HIS A 81 9.09 -14.71 -0.18
C HIS A 81 8.13 -15.45 -1.10
N PHE A 82 7.34 -14.72 -1.88
CA PHE A 82 6.45 -15.33 -2.86
C PHE A 82 7.23 -16.05 -3.97
N HIS A 83 8.32 -15.48 -4.48
CA HIS A 83 9.15 -16.13 -5.49
C HIS A 83 9.79 -17.41 -4.95
N ASP A 84 10.31 -17.39 -3.72
CA ASP A 84 10.91 -18.56 -3.09
C ASP A 84 9.88 -19.69 -2.94
N TRP A 85 8.71 -19.35 -2.39
CA TRP A 85 7.60 -20.29 -2.24
C TRP A 85 7.14 -20.84 -3.59
N TYR A 86 6.89 -19.97 -4.58
CA TYR A 86 6.38 -20.39 -5.88
C TYR A 86 7.39 -21.26 -6.64
N SER A 87 8.68 -20.95 -6.54
CA SER A 87 9.74 -21.77 -7.13
C SER A 87 9.77 -23.17 -6.53
N ALA A 88 9.59 -23.29 -5.22
CA ALA A 88 9.50 -24.59 -4.54
C ALA A 88 8.28 -25.40 -5.01
N GLU A 89 7.10 -24.77 -5.13
CA GLU A 89 5.89 -25.43 -5.63
C GLU A 89 6.05 -25.93 -7.07
N VAL A 90 6.65 -25.12 -7.94
CA VAL A 90 6.93 -25.51 -9.34
C VAL A 90 7.89 -26.70 -9.40
N ILE A 91 8.96 -26.69 -8.59
CA ILE A 91 9.91 -27.81 -8.53
C ILE A 91 9.19 -29.08 -8.05
N ASN A 92 8.39 -28.99 -6.99
CA ASN A 92 7.66 -30.13 -6.44
C ASN A 92 6.73 -30.75 -7.50
N HIS A 93 5.94 -29.92 -8.20
CA HIS A 93 5.05 -30.41 -9.26
C HIS A 93 5.78 -31.02 -10.46
N ILE A 94 6.96 -30.50 -10.82
CA ILE A 94 7.78 -31.11 -11.88
C ILE A 94 8.30 -32.47 -11.39
N SER A 95 8.81 -32.56 -10.16
CA SER A 95 9.32 -33.82 -9.61
C SER A 95 8.26 -34.91 -9.46
N GLU A 96 7.03 -34.53 -9.06
CA GLU A 96 5.87 -35.43 -8.99
C GLU A 96 5.45 -35.94 -10.37
N GLN A 97 5.69 -35.17 -11.44
CA GLN A 97 5.42 -35.58 -12.82
C GLN A 97 6.55 -36.45 -13.41
N GLU A 98 7.82 -36.23 -13.02
CA GLU A 98 8.95 -37.05 -13.47
C GLU A 98 8.92 -38.49 -12.94
N ASP A 99 8.35 -38.72 -11.75
CA ASP A 99 8.11 -40.07 -11.21
C ASP A 99 7.04 -40.85 -12.00
N GLY A 100 6.24 -40.18 -12.84
CA GLY A 100 5.26 -40.79 -13.75
C GLY A 100 5.69 -40.88 -15.22
N LEU A 101 6.59 -40.00 -15.68
CA LEU A 101 7.07 -39.94 -17.08
C LEU A 101 8.55 -39.51 -17.07
N GLY A 102 9.43 -40.40 -17.50
CA GLY A 102 10.87 -40.30 -17.33
C GLY A 102 11.51 -38.95 -17.70
N LYS A 103 12.25 -38.40 -16.73
CA LYS A 103 13.35 -37.41 -16.78
C LYS A 103 13.30 -36.43 -17.96
N LEU A 104 12.75 -35.24 -17.72
CA LEU A 104 12.94 -34.08 -18.59
C LEU A 104 14.21 -33.33 -18.17
N HIS A 105 15.28 -33.52 -18.93
CA HIS A 105 16.55 -32.82 -18.74
C HIS A 105 16.39 -31.32 -19.06
N LEU A 106 16.10 -30.48 -18.06
CA LEU A 106 16.15 -29.03 -18.21
C LEU A 106 17.61 -28.57 -18.19
N ARG A 107 18.18 -28.34 -19.39
CA ARG A 107 19.42 -27.59 -19.56
C ARG A 107 19.16 -26.12 -19.23
N THR A 108 19.73 -25.66 -18.14
CA THR A 108 19.86 -24.24 -17.80
C THR A 108 20.70 -23.51 -18.86
N LEU A 109 20.19 -22.38 -19.35
CA LEU A 109 20.92 -21.38 -20.15
C LEU A 109 21.56 -20.34 -19.21
#